data_AF-A0A261Q8R5-F1
#
_entry.id   AF-A0A261Q8R5-F1
#
_cell.length_a   1.000
_cell.length_b   1.000
_cell.length_c   1.000
_cell.angle_alpha   90.00
_cell.angle_beta   90.00
_cell.angle_gamma   90.00
#
_symmetry.space_group_name_H-M   'P 1'
#
loop_
_entity.id
_entity.type
_entity.pdbx_description
1 polymer ?
#
loop_
_entity_poly.entity_id
_entity_poly.type
_entity_poly.pdbx_seq_one_letter_code
_entity_poly.pdbx_strand_id
1 'polypeptide(L)'
;MIPPVHCYILSERALVITWDQRIDPAIAASIRKLQKQLTNQPFEGMLELVPAYASLTVFYDPLRVRNQYATSNSQRWVEAYLWQNIEKVQDQVVTSASRHIEIPVQYGGLNGPDLPYVAQYCGLSEAEVIDWHSRAVYQVYLLGFVPGFAYLGGLNEKLATPRKDTPRQGVPAGSVGIAGAQTGIYPVPITGGWQIIGRTPLTLFDVRENPPARLQAGDSVTFVPIS
;
A
#
# COMPACT_ATOMS: atom_id res chain seq x y z
N MET A 1 9.36 -13.53 14.84
CA MET A 1 10.44 -12.65 15.32
C MET A 1 10.13 -11.26 14.80
N ILE A 2 10.10 -10.24 15.66
CA ILE A 2 9.79 -8.87 15.23
C ILE A 2 11.01 -8.33 14.48
N PRO A 3 10.83 -7.73 13.30
CA PRO A 3 11.94 -7.12 12.59
C PRO A 3 12.53 -6.00 13.45
N PRO A 4 13.86 -5.79 13.44
CA PRO A 4 14.47 -4.70 14.18
C PRO A 4 13.79 -3.37 13.81
N VAL A 5 13.48 -2.57 14.84
CA VAL A 5 12.79 -1.28 14.69
C VAL A 5 13.75 -0.18 15.11
N HIS A 6 13.76 0.91 14.35
CA HIS A 6 14.47 2.13 14.68
C HIS A 6 13.53 3.33 14.62
N CYS A 7 13.71 4.29 15.51
CA CYS A 7 13.05 5.59 15.46
C CYS A 7 14.10 6.65 15.15
N TYR A 8 13.82 7.55 14.22
CA TYR A 8 14.70 8.68 13.92
C TYR A 8 13.90 9.94 13.59
N ILE A 9 14.58 11.07 13.69
CA ILE A 9 14.02 12.40 13.49
C ILE A 9 14.09 12.74 12.01
N LEU A 10 12.94 13.02 11.41
CA LEU A 10 12.87 13.54 10.05
C LEU A 10 12.85 15.08 10.05
N SER A 11 12.15 15.67 11.02
CA SER A 11 12.14 17.12 11.28
C SER A 11 11.65 17.42 12.70
N GLU A 12 11.65 18.69 13.09
CA GLU A 12 11.08 19.15 14.38
C GLU A 12 9.57 18.86 14.54
N ARG A 13 8.89 18.47 13.45
CA ARG A 13 7.45 18.13 13.42
C ARG A 13 7.18 16.69 13.00
N ALA A 14 8.22 15.88 12.78
CA ALA A 14 8.07 14.53 12.24
C ALA A 14 9.10 13.55 12.78
N LEU A 15 8.62 12.41 13.26
CA LEU A 15 9.42 11.24 13.63
C LEU A 15 9.07 10.09 12.70
N VAL A 16 10.05 9.27 12.37
CA VAL A 16 9.88 8.09 11.51
C VAL A 16 10.26 6.85 12.29
N ILE A 17 9.33 5.89 12.32
CA ILE A 17 9.57 4.53 12.79
C ILE A 17 9.85 3.68 11.57
N THR A 18 10.96 2.95 11.56
CA THR A 18 11.39 2.14 10.43
C THR A 18 11.67 0.70 10.85
N TRP A 19 11.30 -0.23 9.99
CA TRP A 19 11.64 -1.66 10.05
C TRP A 19 12.70 -1.97 8.98
N ASP A 20 13.08 -3.25 8.87
CA ASP A 20 13.86 -3.76 7.73
C ASP A 20 13.26 -3.32 6.39
N GLN A 21 14.07 -2.72 5.53
CA GLN A 21 13.62 -2.13 4.27
C GLN A 21 13.34 -3.20 3.20
N ARG A 22 12.29 -3.99 3.41
CA ARG A 22 11.81 -5.01 2.48
C ARG A 22 10.29 -5.10 2.48
N ILE A 23 9.72 -5.64 1.39
CA ILE A 23 8.28 -5.92 1.30
C ILE A 23 8.02 -7.25 2.01
N ASP A 24 7.41 -7.20 3.19
CA ASP A 24 7.16 -8.36 4.04
C ASP A 24 5.79 -8.25 4.72
N PRO A 25 4.92 -9.28 4.64
CA PRO A 25 3.62 -9.29 5.31
C PRO A 25 3.68 -9.03 6.82
N ALA A 26 4.71 -9.50 7.50
CA ALA A 26 4.89 -9.31 8.94
C ALA A 26 5.24 -7.85 9.29
N ILE A 27 6.02 -7.18 8.43
CA ILE A 27 6.32 -5.74 8.56
C ILE A 27 5.04 -4.94 8.35
N ALA A 28 4.30 -5.21 7.28
CA ALA A 28 3.04 -4.52 6.99
C ALA A 28 1.98 -4.76 8.09
N ALA A 29 1.93 -5.94 8.69
CA ALA A 29 1.10 -6.20 9.86
C ALA A 29 1.55 -5.36 11.07
N SER A 30 2.84 -5.24 11.32
CA SER A 30 3.39 -4.46 12.43
C SER A 30 3.09 -2.95 12.29
N ILE A 31 3.25 -2.40 11.08
CA ILE A 31 2.89 -1.01 10.78
C ILE A 31 1.40 -0.78 11.01
N ARG A 32 0.53 -1.66 10.50
CA ARG A 32 -0.93 -1.56 10.69
C ARG A 32 -1.33 -1.63 12.16
N LYS A 33 -0.71 -2.51 12.96
CA LYS A 33 -0.94 -2.58 14.41
C LYS A 33 -0.66 -1.26 15.08
N LEU A 34 0.53 -0.72 14.83
CA LEU A 34 0.98 0.51 15.46
C LEU A 34 0.12 1.69 15.00
N GLN A 35 -0.16 1.79 13.70
CA GLN A 35 -1.05 2.82 13.17
C GLN A 35 -2.43 2.75 13.83
N LYS A 36 -3.04 1.57 13.91
CA LYS A 36 -4.34 1.39 14.58
C LYS A 36 -4.29 1.80 16.05
N GLN A 37 -3.24 1.42 16.77
CA GLN A 37 -3.05 1.78 18.17
C GLN A 37 -2.96 3.30 18.35
N LEU A 38 -2.13 3.97 17.55
CA LEU A 38 -1.94 5.43 17.59
C LEU A 38 -3.21 6.18 17.17
N THR A 39 -3.96 5.69 16.17
CA THR A 39 -5.25 6.26 15.78
C THR A 39 -6.30 6.11 16.87
N ASN A 40 -6.33 4.98 17.59
CA ASN A 40 -7.28 4.75 18.67
C ASN A 40 -6.94 5.50 19.97
N GLN A 41 -5.66 5.79 20.19
CA GLN A 41 -5.15 6.49 21.36
C GLN A 41 -4.21 7.63 20.93
N PRO A 42 -4.69 8.65 20.22
CA PRO A 42 -3.83 9.74 19.78
C PRO A 42 -3.30 10.52 21.00
N PHE A 43 -2.06 11.00 20.93
CA PHE A 43 -1.58 12.02 21.87
C PHE A 43 -1.98 13.41 21.38
N GLU A 44 -2.11 14.36 22.30
CA GLU A 44 -2.44 15.75 21.98
C GLU A 44 -1.32 16.39 21.17
N GLY A 45 -1.70 16.95 20.02
CA GLY A 45 -0.75 17.47 19.04
C GLY A 45 -0.33 16.47 17.96
N MET A 46 -0.77 15.21 17.99
CA MET A 46 -0.62 14.32 16.83
C MET A 46 -1.48 14.84 15.66
N LEU A 47 -0.87 14.99 14.49
CA LEU A 47 -1.52 15.56 13.30
C LEU A 47 -1.87 14.48 12.29
N GLU A 48 -0.91 13.63 11.93
CA GLU A 48 -1.09 12.66 10.85
C GLU A 48 -0.17 11.44 11.02
N LEU A 49 -0.65 10.29 10.54
CA LEU A 49 0.10 9.05 10.47
C LEU A 49 0.18 8.61 9.00
N VAL A 50 1.39 8.60 8.45
CA VAL A 50 1.63 8.26 7.04
C VAL A 50 2.40 6.93 6.96
N PRO A 51 1.72 5.80 6.65
CA PRO A 51 2.38 4.52 6.48
C PRO A 51 3.09 4.43 5.12
N ALA A 52 4.19 3.70 5.08
CA ALA A 52 4.87 3.23 3.87
C ALA A 52 5.09 1.71 3.97
N TYR A 53 5.86 1.11 3.04
CA TYR A 53 6.09 -0.34 3.03
C TYR A 53 6.77 -0.86 4.29
N ALA A 54 7.74 -0.12 4.79
CA ALA A 54 8.60 -0.52 5.91
C ALA A 54 8.83 0.63 6.91
N SER A 55 7.97 1.65 6.90
CA SER A 55 8.04 2.75 7.86
C SER A 55 6.66 3.35 8.16
N LEU A 56 6.57 4.05 9.28
CA LEU A 56 5.43 4.86 9.69
C LEU A 56 5.95 6.24 10.10
N THR A 57 5.51 7.29 9.41
CA THR A 57 5.83 8.67 9.76
C THR A 57 4.73 9.25 10.62
N VAL A 58 5.12 9.88 11.74
CA VAL A 58 4.21 10.54 12.67
C VAL A 58 4.46 12.04 12.62
N PHE A 59 3.48 12.78 12.11
CA PHE A 59 3.49 14.24 12.13
C PHE A 59 2.80 14.76 13.38
N TYR A 60 3.38 15.77 14.00
CA TYR A 60 2.86 16.35 15.22
C TYR A 60 3.14 17.87 15.32
N ASP A 61 2.41 18.54 16.21
CA ASP A 61 2.60 19.93 16.60
C ASP A 61 3.43 19.98 17.90
N PRO A 62 4.71 20.38 17.84
CA PRO A 62 5.59 20.39 19.00
C PRO A 62 5.12 21.37 20.08
N LEU A 63 4.41 22.45 19.73
CA LEU A 63 3.92 23.43 20.71
C LEU A 63 2.75 22.87 21.52
N ARG A 64 1.83 22.15 20.87
CA ARG A 64 0.73 21.47 21.55
C ARG A 64 1.26 20.39 22.50
N VAL A 65 2.21 19.58 22.04
CA VAL A 65 2.86 18.57 22.89
C VAL A 65 3.54 19.21 24.09
N ARG A 66 4.33 20.28 23.87
CA ARG A 66 5.02 21.00 24.95
C ARG A 66 4.04 21.52 26.00
N ASN A 67 2.97 22.17 25.55
CA ASN A 67 2.01 22.82 26.45
C ASN A 67 1.18 21.79 27.21
N GLN A 68 0.71 20.74 26.53
CA GLN A 68 -0.14 19.71 27.15
C GLN A 68 0.62 18.84 28.15
N TYR A 69 1.84 18.44 27.81
CA TYR A 69 2.61 17.46 28.58
C TYR A 69 3.70 18.10 29.44
N ALA A 70 3.75 19.44 29.51
CA ALA A 70 4.72 20.21 30.28
C ALA A 70 6.18 19.76 30.07
N THR A 71 6.54 19.40 28.83
CA THR A 71 7.87 18.90 28.47
C THR A 71 8.76 20.00 27.88
N SER A 72 10.04 20.04 28.25
CA SER A 72 11.00 20.95 27.63
C SER A 72 11.44 20.50 26.22
N ASN A 73 11.21 19.24 25.87
CA ASN A 73 11.55 18.67 24.57
C ASN A 73 10.40 17.77 24.07
N SER A 74 9.57 18.33 23.20
CA SER A 74 8.43 17.65 22.61
C SER A 74 8.84 16.42 21.82
N GLN A 75 9.95 16.49 21.08
CA GLN A 75 10.42 15.39 20.25
C GLN A 75 10.78 14.16 21.10
N ARG A 76 11.55 14.34 22.17
CA ARG A 76 11.91 13.25 23.07
C ARG A 76 10.68 12.64 23.76
N TRP A 77 9.69 13.47 24.09
CA TRP A 77 8.44 13.00 24.65
C TRP A 77 7.66 12.14 23.65
N VAL A 78 7.52 12.61 22.40
CA VAL A 78 6.83 11.84 21.34
C VAL A 78 7.58 10.54 21.05
N GLU A 79 8.91 10.57 20.95
CA GLU A 79 9.71 9.36 20.76
C GLU A 79 9.46 8.32 21.87
N ALA A 80 9.47 8.73 23.13
CA ALA A 80 9.17 7.84 24.25
C ALA A 80 7.73 7.28 24.19
N TYR A 81 6.77 8.12 23.81
CA TYR A 81 5.38 7.72 23.59
C TYR A 81 5.26 6.67 22.47
N LEU A 82 5.98 6.85 21.36
CA LEU A 82 6.01 5.90 20.25
C LEU A 82 6.62 4.56 20.68
N TRP A 83 7.74 4.57 21.39
CA TRP A 83 8.37 3.34 21.92
C TRP A 83 7.44 2.57 22.84
N GLN A 84 6.75 3.26 23.76
CA GLN A 84 5.77 2.61 24.63
C GLN A 84 4.64 1.93 23.83
N ASN A 85 4.18 2.55 22.73
CA ASN A 85 3.13 1.96 21.90
C ASN A 85 3.66 0.82 21.02
N ILE A 86 4.90 0.88 20.55
CA ILE A 86 5.57 -0.23 19.86
C ILE A 86 5.63 -1.46 20.75
N GLU A 87 6.06 -1.31 22.01
CA GLU A 87 6.10 -2.40 23.00
C GLU A 87 4.70 -2.94 23.31
N LYS A 88 3.67 -2.08 23.42
CA LYS A 88 2.29 -2.52 23.67
C LYS A 88 1.71 -3.37 22.54
N VAL A 89 2.05 -3.08 21.28
CA VAL A 89 1.50 -3.81 20.12
C VAL A 89 2.31 -5.05 19.73
N GLN A 90 3.49 -5.23 20.34
CA GLN A 90 4.37 -6.38 20.17
C GLN A 90 3.63 -7.71 20.39
N ASP A 91 2.88 -7.80 21.49
CA ASP A 91 2.18 -9.02 21.91
C ASP A 91 0.73 -9.10 21.42
N GLN A 92 0.23 -8.07 20.73
CA GLN A 92 -1.13 -8.08 20.21
C GLN A 92 -1.22 -8.95 18.95
N VAL A 93 -2.07 -9.99 19.00
CA VAL A 93 -2.48 -10.72 17.79
C VAL A 93 -3.43 -9.82 16.99
N VAL A 94 -3.10 -9.56 15.72
CA VAL A 94 -4.03 -8.86 14.82
C VAL A 94 -5.13 -9.82 14.44
N THR A 95 -6.31 -9.59 15.00
CA THR A 95 -7.56 -10.26 14.64
C THR A 95 -8.40 -9.41 13.68
N SER A 96 -7.82 -8.42 12.99
CA SER A 96 -8.59 -7.70 11.97
C SER A 96 -8.94 -8.67 10.85
N ALA A 97 -10.24 -8.91 10.64
CA ALA A 97 -10.73 -9.64 9.49
C ALA A 97 -10.17 -8.98 8.22
N SER A 98 -9.23 -9.65 7.56
CA SER A 98 -8.79 -9.23 6.23
C SER A 98 -9.97 -9.45 5.30
N ARG A 99 -10.46 -8.36 4.67
CA ARG A 99 -11.49 -8.50 3.64
C ARG A 99 -10.85 -9.19 2.44
N HIS A 100 -11.56 -10.14 1.87
CA HIS A 100 -11.21 -10.68 0.56
C HIS A 100 -12.04 -9.97 -0.49
N ILE A 101 -11.39 -9.36 -1.47
CA ILE A 101 -12.03 -8.54 -2.50
C ILE A 101 -11.72 -9.14 -3.87
N GLU A 102 -12.77 -9.58 -4.54
CA GLU A 102 -12.69 -9.99 -5.93
C GLU A 102 -12.79 -8.78 -6.84
N ILE A 103 -11.82 -8.63 -7.74
CA ILE A 103 -11.79 -7.53 -8.72
C ILE A 103 -12.01 -8.13 -10.11
N PRO A 104 -13.15 -7.88 -10.77
CA PRO A 104 -13.38 -8.33 -12.12
C PRO A 104 -12.45 -7.57 -13.09
N VAL A 105 -11.79 -8.27 -13.99
CA VAL A 105 -10.83 -7.69 -14.95
C VAL A 105 -11.10 -8.22 -16.35
N GLN A 106 -11.31 -7.29 -17.28
CA GLN A 106 -11.29 -7.59 -18.70
C GLN A 106 -9.86 -7.48 -19.20
N TYR A 107 -9.24 -8.62 -19.49
CA TYR A 107 -7.83 -8.70 -19.90
C TYR A 107 -7.67 -8.49 -21.41
N GLY A 108 -6.49 -7.98 -21.80
CA GLY A 108 -6.09 -7.88 -23.20
C GLY A 108 -6.88 -6.86 -24.03
N GLY A 109 -6.66 -6.89 -25.35
CA GLY A 109 -7.30 -5.98 -26.30
C GLY A 109 -7.06 -4.51 -25.96
N LEU A 110 -8.10 -3.68 -26.09
CA LEU A 110 -8.02 -2.25 -25.76
C LEU A 110 -7.86 -1.97 -24.25
N ASN A 111 -8.29 -2.91 -23.40
CA ASN A 111 -8.21 -2.78 -21.95
C ASN A 111 -6.85 -3.20 -21.39
N GLY A 112 -6.14 -4.08 -22.08
CA GLY A 112 -4.83 -4.59 -21.74
C GLY A 112 -3.87 -4.58 -22.92
N PRO A 113 -3.52 -3.39 -23.47
CA PRO A 113 -2.74 -3.28 -24.69
C PRO A 113 -1.31 -3.82 -24.55
N ASP A 114 -0.80 -3.97 -23.32
CA ASP A 114 0.55 -4.46 -23.06
C ASP A 114 0.58 -5.96 -22.66
N LEU A 115 -0.56 -6.64 -22.64
CA LEU A 115 -0.63 -8.08 -22.36
C LEU A 115 0.24 -8.93 -23.32
N PRO A 116 0.23 -8.68 -24.65
CA PRO A 116 1.12 -9.42 -25.57
C PRO A 116 2.60 -9.21 -25.27
N TYR A 117 2.98 -7.99 -24.87
CA TYR A 117 4.36 -7.67 -24.50
C TYR A 117 4.79 -8.43 -23.22
N VAL A 118 3.94 -8.44 -22.18
CA VAL A 118 4.20 -9.18 -20.95
C VAL A 118 4.36 -10.67 -21.24
N ALA A 119 3.44 -11.24 -22.05
CA ALA A 119 3.50 -12.63 -22.47
C ALA A 119 4.82 -12.96 -23.18
N GLN A 120 5.20 -12.16 -24.18
CA GLN A 120 6.45 -12.33 -24.91
C GLN A 120 7.68 -12.21 -24.01
N TYR A 121 7.72 -11.18 -23.14
CA TYR A 121 8.85 -10.93 -22.24
C TYR A 121 9.06 -12.09 -21.25
N CYS A 122 7.97 -12.65 -20.73
CA CYS A 122 7.99 -13.74 -19.77
C CYS A 122 8.14 -15.13 -20.42
N GLY A 123 8.10 -15.24 -21.75
CA GLY A 123 8.09 -16.53 -22.45
C GLY A 123 6.83 -17.35 -22.19
N LEU A 124 5.69 -16.67 -22.02
CA LEU A 124 4.37 -17.25 -21.75
C LEU A 124 3.39 -16.90 -22.88
N SER A 125 2.29 -17.63 -22.98
CA SER A 125 1.12 -17.18 -23.73
C SER A 125 0.32 -16.13 -22.94
N GLU A 126 -0.49 -15.33 -23.63
CA GLU A 126 -1.40 -14.37 -22.96
C GLU A 126 -2.35 -15.08 -21.99
N ALA A 127 -2.85 -16.26 -22.35
CA ALA A 127 -3.70 -17.07 -21.50
C ALA A 127 -2.99 -17.51 -20.20
N GLU A 128 -1.71 -17.91 -20.29
CA GLU A 128 -0.92 -18.25 -19.10
C GLU A 128 -0.65 -17.01 -18.24
N VAL A 129 -0.40 -15.83 -18.82
CA VAL A 129 -0.25 -14.59 -18.05
C VAL A 129 -1.53 -14.29 -17.27
N ILE A 130 -2.69 -14.35 -17.93
CA ILE A 130 -3.99 -14.14 -17.28
C ILE A 130 -4.16 -15.14 -16.14
N ASP A 131 -3.94 -16.42 -16.41
CA ASP A 131 -4.10 -17.51 -15.45
C ASP A 131 -3.20 -17.36 -14.22
N TRP A 132 -1.91 -17.08 -14.41
CA TRP A 132 -0.97 -16.80 -13.31
C TRP A 132 -1.36 -15.56 -12.51
N HIS A 133 -1.87 -14.52 -13.19
CA HIS A 133 -2.27 -13.28 -12.54
C HIS A 133 -3.60 -13.43 -11.78
N SER A 134 -4.57 -14.17 -12.32
CA SER A 134 -5.89 -14.33 -11.68
C SER A 134 -5.91 -15.34 -10.54
N ARG A 135 -5.03 -16.36 -10.55
CA ARG A 135 -5.01 -17.39 -9.50
C ARG A 135 -4.36 -16.94 -8.18
N ALA A 136 -3.57 -15.87 -8.23
CA ALA A 136 -2.83 -15.39 -7.09
C ALA A 136 -3.72 -14.60 -6.13
N VAL A 137 -3.48 -14.78 -4.82
CA VAL A 137 -4.07 -13.93 -3.78
C VAL A 137 -3.06 -12.84 -3.44
N TYR A 138 -3.41 -11.62 -3.78
CA TYR A 138 -2.58 -10.45 -3.55
C TYR A 138 -2.88 -9.81 -2.21
N GLN A 139 -1.85 -9.24 -1.58
CA GLN A 139 -1.99 -8.47 -0.35
C GLN A 139 -1.86 -6.97 -0.65
N VAL A 140 -2.81 -6.17 -0.17
CA VAL A 140 -2.70 -4.71 -0.21
C VAL A 140 -1.77 -4.26 0.92
N TYR A 141 -0.56 -3.84 0.57
CA TYR A 141 0.42 -3.41 1.57
C TYR A 141 0.18 -1.99 2.05
N LEU A 142 -0.06 -1.08 1.11
CA LEU A 142 -0.34 0.33 1.39
C LEU A 142 -1.13 0.96 0.23
N LEU A 143 -1.74 2.09 0.52
CA LEU A 143 -2.32 2.99 -0.48
C LEU A 143 -1.47 4.26 -0.57
N GLY A 144 -1.20 4.74 -1.78
CA GLY A 144 -0.34 5.92 -2.01
C GLY A 144 -0.16 6.24 -3.49
N PHE A 145 0.75 7.15 -3.86
CA PHE A 145 0.92 7.72 -5.22
C PHE A 145 -0.23 8.62 -5.68
N VAL A 146 -1.45 8.10 -5.72
CA VAL A 146 -2.69 8.86 -5.95
C VAL A 146 -3.81 8.30 -5.06
N PRO A 147 -4.87 9.08 -4.78
CA PRO A 147 -5.97 8.62 -3.94
C PRO A 147 -6.55 7.27 -4.42
N GLY A 148 -6.55 6.28 -3.53
CA GLY A 148 -7.08 4.94 -3.80
C GLY A 148 -6.13 3.97 -4.52
N PHE A 149 -4.90 4.37 -4.87
CA PHE A 149 -3.99 3.47 -5.59
C PHE A 149 -3.37 2.49 -4.60
N ALA A 150 -3.70 1.21 -4.77
CA ALA A 150 -3.29 0.12 -3.90
C ALA A 150 -2.04 -0.57 -4.47
N TYR A 151 -1.01 -0.67 -3.65
CA TYR A 151 0.16 -1.46 -3.97
C TYR A 151 -0.03 -2.91 -3.54
N LEU A 152 -0.09 -3.80 -4.52
CA LEU A 152 -0.31 -5.22 -4.32
C LEU A 152 1.03 -5.98 -4.38
N GLY A 153 1.26 -6.84 -3.41
CA GLY A 153 2.36 -7.82 -3.48
C GLY A 153 1.83 -9.25 -3.53
N GLY A 154 2.72 -10.19 -3.83
CA GLY A 154 2.38 -11.59 -4.13
C GLY A 154 2.33 -11.90 -5.62
N LEU A 155 2.78 -10.98 -6.49
CA LEU A 155 2.95 -11.27 -7.91
C LEU A 155 3.97 -12.40 -8.10
N ASN A 156 3.59 -13.39 -8.90
CA ASN A 156 4.50 -14.47 -9.26
C ASN A 156 5.72 -13.91 -10.02
N GLU A 157 6.92 -14.32 -9.63
CA GLU A 157 8.17 -13.86 -10.25
C GLU A 157 8.22 -14.11 -11.76
N LYS A 158 7.51 -15.14 -12.25
CA LYS A 158 7.38 -15.41 -13.69
C LYS A 158 6.70 -14.29 -14.47
N LEU A 159 5.87 -13.47 -13.82
CA LEU A 159 5.19 -12.34 -14.44
C LEU A 159 5.97 -11.03 -14.29
N ALA A 160 7.11 -11.03 -13.58
CA ALA A 160 7.84 -9.82 -13.30
C ALA A 160 8.36 -9.20 -14.60
N THR A 161 7.85 -8.01 -14.93
CA THR A 161 8.12 -7.34 -16.21
C THR A 161 8.53 -5.90 -15.96
N PRO A 162 9.57 -5.36 -16.62
CA PRO A 162 10.01 -3.98 -16.39
C PRO A 162 8.93 -2.96 -16.75
N ARG A 163 9.05 -1.78 -16.14
CA ARG A 163 8.28 -0.60 -16.54
C ARG A 163 8.56 -0.25 -18.00
N LYS A 164 7.62 0.45 -18.63
CA LYS A 164 7.84 1.07 -19.94
C LYS A 164 8.93 2.12 -19.82
N ASP A 165 9.83 2.16 -20.81
CA ASP A 165 10.87 3.19 -20.89
C ASP A 165 10.29 4.60 -20.98
N THR A 166 9.18 4.74 -21.73
CA THR A 166 8.40 5.98 -21.81
C THR A 166 7.02 5.76 -21.19
N PRO A 167 6.65 6.47 -20.11
CA PRO A 167 5.33 6.38 -19.51
C PRO A 167 4.21 6.73 -20.51
N ARG A 168 3.11 5.97 -20.44
CA ARG A 168 1.90 6.26 -21.22
C ARG A 168 1.22 7.50 -20.65
N GLN A 169 0.96 8.47 -21.52
CA GLN A 169 0.10 9.61 -21.20
C GLN A 169 -1.34 9.12 -21.10
N GLY A 170 -2.00 9.38 -19.96
CA GLY A 170 -3.42 9.05 -19.76
C GLY A 170 -3.71 7.55 -19.69
N VAL A 171 -3.17 6.86 -18.69
CA VAL A 171 -3.65 5.52 -18.32
C VAL A 171 -5.08 5.65 -17.77
N PRO A 172 -6.08 4.93 -18.32
CA PRO A 172 -7.46 5.03 -17.85
C PRO A 172 -7.64 4.56 -16.39
N ALA A 173 -8.64 5.12 -15.72
CA ALA A 173 -9.09 4.58 -14.43
C ALA A 173 -9.56 3.13 -14.58
N GLY A 174 -9.24 2.30 -13.60
CA GLY A 174 -9.48 0.86 -13.57
C GLY A 174 -8.39 0.03 -14.26
N SER A 175 -7.39 0.63 -14.91
CA SER A 175 -6.33 -0.13 -15.57
C SER A 175 -5.53 -0.96 -14.55
N VAL A 176 -5.36 -2.24 -14.83
CA VAL A 176 -4.56 -3.20 -14.07
C VAL A 176 -3.22 -3.34 -14.78
N GLY A 177 -2.12 -3.24 -14.04
CA GLY A 177 -0.80 -3.34 -14.64
C GLY A 177 0.26 -4.02 -13.79
N ILE A 178 1.39 -4.29 -14.42
CA ILE A 178 2.58 -4.90 -13.82
C ILE A 178 3.78 -3.98 -13.97
N ALA A 179 4.60 -3.89 -12.92
CA ALA A 179 5.91 -3.23 -12.94
C ALA A 179 6.89 -3.91 -11.96
N GLY A 180 7.96 -4.48 -12.49
CA GLY A 180 8.86 -5.34 -11.72
C GLY A 180 8.08 -6.49 -11.10
N ALA A 181 8.32 -6.77 -9.83
CA ALA A 181 7.62 -7.80 -9.06
C ALA A 181 6.29 -7.30 -8.43
N GLN A 182 5.68 -6.24 -8.97
CA GLN A 182 4.46 -5.65 -8.41
C GLN A 182 3.32 -5.63 -9.43
N THR A 183 2.10 -5.80 -8.92
CA THR A 183 0.85 -5.53 -9.65
C THR A 183 0.01 -4.51 -8.88
N GLY A 184 -1.00 -3.94 -9.51
CA GLY A 184 -1.71 -2.78 -9.01
C GLY A 184 -2.77 -2.30 -9.98
N ILE A 185 -3.64 -1.42 -9.47
CA ILE A 185 -4.77 -0.90 -10.23
C ILE A 185 -4.78 0.62 -10.13
N TYR A 186 -4.84 1.29 -11.28
CA TYR A 186 -4.95 2.74 -11.37
C TYR A 186 -6.37 3.17 -11.00
N PRO A 187 -6.59 3.88 -9.88
CA PRO A 187 -7.93 4.25 -9.42
C PRO A 187 -8.50 5.45 -10.18
N VAL A 188 -7.62 6.28 -10.76
CA VAL A 188 -7.93 7.53 -11.46
C VAL A 188 -7.08 7.63 -12.73
N PRO A 189 -7.49 8.42 -13.73
CA PRO A 189 -6.71 8.61 -14.94
C PRO A 189 -5.41 9.37 -14.65
N ILE A 190 -4.26 8.80 -15.00
CA ILE A 190 -2.94 9.43 -14.76
C ILE A 190 -1.88 8.91 -15.72
N THR A 191 -0.79 9.65 -15.90
CA THR A 191 0.41 9.16 -16.59
C THR A 191 1.06 8.03 -15.80
N GLY A 192 1.36 6.92 -16.48
CA GLY A 192 1.84 5.70 -15.83
C GLY A 192 2.77 4.88 -16.72
N GLY A 193 3.82 4.30 -16.10
CA GLY A 193 4.82 3.47 -16.79
C GLY A 193 4.65 1.97 -16.60
N TRP A 194 3.52 1.51 -16.06
CA TRP A 194 3.28 0.07 -15.85
C TRP A 194 2.77 -0.57 -17.15
N GLN A 195 3.05 -1.86 -17.34
CA GLN A 195 2.50 -2.63 -18.45
C GLN A 195 1.03 -2.93 -18.14
N ILE A 196 0.10 -2.38 -18.93
CA ILE A 196 -1.33 -2.53 -18.70
C ILE A 196 -1.83 -3.81 -19.36
N ILE A 197 -2.29 -4.75 -18.53
CA ILE A 197 -2.68 -6.11 -18.93
C ILE A 197 -4.20 -6.30 -18.96
N GLY A 198 -4.95 -5.39 -18.38
CA GLY A 198 -6.41 -5.43 -18.36
C GLY A 198 -7.01 -4.22 -17.66
N ARG A 199 -8.34 -4.21 -17.53
CA ARG A 199 -9.08 -3.14 -16.87
C ARG A 199 -10.25 -3.67 -16.07
N THR A 200 -10.45 -3.14 -14.87
CA THR A 200 -11.65 -3.37 -14.07
C THR A 200 -12.72 -2.31 -14.34
N PRO A 201 -14.02 -2.67 -14.38
CA PRO A 201 -15.11 -1.69 -14.43
C PRO A 201 -15.40 -1.06 -13.07
N LEU A 202 -14.80 -1.55 -11.98
CA LEU A 202 -15.07 -1.04 -10.64
C LEU A 202 -14.50 0.38 -10.44
N THR A 203 -15.28 1.23 -9.80
CA THR A 203 -14.79 2.46 -9.19
C THR A 203 -13.97 2.13 -7.94
N LEU A 204 -12.67 2.48 -7.96
CA LEU A 204 -11.74 2.20 -6.86
C LEU A 204 -11.60 3.37 -5.88
N PHE A 205 -11.93 4.58 -6.32
CA PHE A 205 -11.91 5.78 -5.49
C PHE A 205 -13.09 6.69 -5.82
N ASP A 206 -13.89 7.04 -4.81
CA ASP A 206 -14.97 8.01 -4.90
C ASP A 206 -15.00 8.83 -3.61
N VAL A 207 -14.85 10.16 -3.72
CA VAL A 207 -14.78 11.08 -2.57
C VAL A 207 -16.09 11.11 -1.77
N ARG A 208 -17.19 10.68 -2.38
CA ARG A 208 -18.54 10.69 -1.79
C ARG A 208 -18.80 9.44 -0.95
N GLU A 209 -17.97 8.41 -1.07
CA GLU A 209 -18.08 7.16 -0.34
C GLU A 209 -17.30 7.21 0.98
N ASN A 210 -17.69 6.38 1.95
CA ASN A 210 -16.97 6.21 3.22
C ASN A 210 -16.73 4.73 3.54
N PRO A 211 -15.49 4.22 3.46
CA PRO A 211 -14.28 4.94 3.06
C PRO A 211 -14.25 5.27 1.56
N PRO A 212 -13.56 6.36 1.15
CA PRO A 212 -13.55 6.79 -0.26
C PRO A 212 -12.76 5.84 -1.17
N ALA A 213 -11.81 5.09 -0.61
CA ALA A 213 -11.06 4.05 -1.33
C ALA A 213 -11.71 2.68 -1.11
N ARG A 214 -11.95 1.95 -2.22
CA ARG A 214 -12.52 0.60 -2.18
C ARG A 214 -11.58 -0.40 -1.49
N LEU A 215 -10.30 -0.32 -1.82
CA LEU A 215 -9.24 -1.13 -1.23
C LEU A 215 -8.65 -0.43 -0.02
N GLN A 216 -8.23 -1.21 0.98
CA GLN A 216 -7.59 -0.73 2.21
C GLN A 216 -6.34 -1.56 2.48
N ALA A 217 -5.38 -0.97 3.18
CA ALA A 217 -4.18 -1.68 3.62
C ALA A 217 -4.57 -2.89 4.48
N GLY A 218 -4.19 -4.09 4.05
CA GLY A 218 -4.56 -5.34 4.70
C GLY A 218 -5.68 -6.13 4.05
N ASP A 219 -6.36 -5.58 3.05
CA ASP A 219 -7.24 -6.38 2.22
C ASP A 219 -6.43 -7.39 1.42
N SER A 220 -7.06 -8.53 1.12
CA SER A 220 -6.59 -9.47 0.12
C SER A 220 -7.41 -9.31 -1.16
N VAL A 221 -6.75 -9.44 -2.31
CA VAL A 221 -7.35 -9.23 -3.62
C VAL A 221 -7.12 -10.45 -4.49
N THR A 222 -8.16 -10.90 -5.19
CA THR A 222 -8.06 -11.85 -6.30
C THR A 222 -8.64 -11.18 -7.54
N PHE A 223 -7.95 -11.30 -8.67
CA PHE A 223 -8.47 -10.80 -9.94
C PHE A 223 -9.30 -11.88 -10.62
N VAL A 224 -10.53 -11.56 -11.01
CA VAL A 224 -11.46 -12.48 -11.66
C VAL A 224 -11.58 -12.11 -13.14
N PRO A 225 -11.13 -12.94 -14.09
CA PRO A 225 -11.27 -12.66 -15.51
C PRO A 225 -12.75 -12.54 -15.91
N ILE A 226 -13.08 -11.51 -16.68
CA ILE A 226 -14.40 -11.28 -17.29
C ILE A 226 -14.25 -10.93 -18.79
N SER A 227 -15.34 -11.07 -19.55
CA SER A 227 -15.39 -10.82 -21.00
C SER A 227 -15.99 -9.47 -21.36
#